data_AF-A0A101I3M7-F1
#
_entry.id   AF-A0A101I3M7-F1
#
_cell.length_a   1.000
_cell.length_b   1.000
_cell.length_c   1.000
_cell.angle_alpha   90.00
_cell.angle_beta   90.00
_cell.angle_gamma   90.00
#
_symmetry.space_group_name_H-M   'P 1'
#
loop_
_entity.id
_entity.type
_entity.pdbx_description
1 polymer ?
#
loop_
_entity_poly.entity_id
_entity_poly.type
_entity_poly.pdbx_seq_one_letter_code
_entity_poly.pdbx_strand_id
1 'polypeptide(L)'
;MLRRKKNKNLVKFFFALFVISFLFLFFQPKMGLIYLMKAKFDEKNLQYRLKKIKVENILLRRKTYLLKNDKNFIEKMIRENLNMIGSGEKILK
;
A
#
# COMPACT_ATOMS: atom_id res chain seq x y z
N MET A 1 -32.65 -55.00 -11.45
CA MET A 1 -32.23 -53.64 -11.89
C MET A 1 -31.85 -52.65 -10.77
N LEU A 2 -31.92 -53.00 -9.47
CA LEU A 2 -31.73 -52.03 -8.36
C LEU A 2 -30.26 -51.74 -7.96
N ARG A 3 -29.28 -52.55 -8.42
CA ARG A 3 -27.87 -52.43 -7.99
C ARG A 3 -27.12 -51.24 -8.63
N ARG A 4 -27.50 -50.79 -9.84
CA ARG A 4 -26.87 -49.65 -10.55
C ARG A 4 -27.20 -48.28 -9.94
N LYS A 5 -28.34 -48.14 -9.24
CA LYS A 5 -28.80 -46.84 -8.69
C LYS A 5 -28.01 -46.42 -7.45
N LYS A 6 -27.56 -47.39 -6.63
CA LYS A 6 -26.82 -47.16 -5.38
C LYS A 6 -25.42 -46.58 -5.61
N ASN A 7 -24.71 -47.03 -6.65
CA ASN A 7 -23.35 -46.57 -6.94
C ASN A 7 -23.29 -45.12 -7.43
N LYS A 8 -24.33 -44.63 -8.13
CA LYS A 8 -24.37 -43.23 -8.60
C LYS A 8 -24.43 -42.23 -7.44
N ASN A 9 -25.09 -42.60 -6.33
CA ASN A 9 -25.18 -41.74 -5.15
C ASN A 9 -23.86 -41.71 -4.37
N LEU A 10 -23.12 -42.82 -4.32
CA LEU A 10 -21.78 -42.86 -3.73
C LEU A 10 -20.77 -42.04 -4.54
N VAL A 11 -20.77 -42.16 -5.87
CA VAL A 11 -19.89 -41.35 -6.73
C VAL A 11 -20.20 -39.87 -6.58
N LYS A 12 -21.48 -39.47 -6.54
CA LYS A 12 -21.87 -38.09 -6.27
C LYS A 12 -21.42 -37.60 -4.89
N PHE A 13 -21.50 -38.45 -3.88
CA PHE A 13 -21.04 -38.14 -2.53
C PHE A 13 -19.52 -37.92 -2.48
N PHE A 14 -18.73 -38.84 -3.04
CA PHE A 14 -17.28 -38.67 -3.12
C PHE A 14 -16.87 -37.47 -3.97
N PHE A 15 -17.59 -37.19 -5.06
CA PHE A 15 -17.37 -36.00 -5.87
C PHE A 15 -17.66 -34.71 -5.09
N ALA A 16 -18.77 -34.66 -4.35
CA ALA A 16 -19.09 -33.52 -3.49
C ALA A 16 -18.03 -33.31 -2.40
N LEU A 17 -17.56 -34.40 -1.77
CA LEU A 17 -16.51 -34.35 -0.76
C LEU A 17 -15.19 -33.83 -1.34
N PHE A 18 -14.85 -34.28 -2.55
CA PHE A 18 -13.67 -33.81 -3.28
C PHE A 18 -13.75 -32.31 -3.59
N VAL A 19 -14.90 -31.82 -4.07
CA VAL A 19 -15.10 -30.39 -4.36
C VAL A 19 -14.99 -29.55 -3.08
N ILE A 20 -15.57 -30.02 -1.97
CA ILE A 20 -15.48 -29.33 -0.68
C ILE A 20 -14.03 -29.30 -0.19
N SER A 21 -13.32 -30.42 -0.24
CA SER A 21 -11.90 -30.49 0.14
C SER A 21 -11.04 -29.56 -0.72
N PHE A 22 -11.32 -29.49 -2.02
CA PHE A 22 -10.64 -28.58 -2.93
C PHE A 22 -10.93 -27.12 -2.58
N LEU A 23 -12.19 -26.75 -2.34
CA LEU A 23 -12.57 -25.41 -1.89
C LEU A 23 -11.84 -25.01 -0.59
N PHE A 24 -11.69 -25.93 0.36
CA PHE A 24 -10.93 -25.65 1.58
C PHE A 24 -9.48 -25.22 1.30
N LEU A 25 -8.79 -25.79 0.30
CA LEU A 25 -7.43 -25.38 -0.05
C LEU A 25 -7.35 -23.94 -0.58
N PHE A 26 -8.37 -23.47 -1.30
CA PHE A 26 -8.40 -22.11 -1.84
C PHE A 26 -8.80 -21.07 -0.80
N PHE A 27 -9.75 -21.41 0.06
CA PHE A 27 -10.38 -20.51 1.02
C PHE A 27 -9.85 -20.66 2.46
N GLN A 28 -8.80 -21.47 2.68
CA GLN A 28 -8.23 -21.63 4.02
C GLN A 28 -7.78 -20.28 4.60
N PRO A 29 -8.23 -19.91 5.79
CA PRO A 29 -7.76 -18.71 6.46
C PRO A 29 -6.24 -18.77 6.64
N LYS A 30 -5.53 -17.69 6.31
CA LYS A 30 -4.07 -17.51 6.46
C LYS A 30 -3.16 -18.34 5.54
N MET A 31 -3.68 -19.35 4.83
CA MET A 31 -2.85 -20.24 4.00
C MET A 31 -3.41 -20.44 2.58
N GLY A 32 -4.67 -20.07 2.33
CA GLY A 32 -5.27 -20.18 1.01
C GLY A 32 -4.62 -19.28 -0.03
N LEU A 33 -4.69 -19.70 -1.30
CA LEU A 33 -4.15 -18.96 -2.44
C LEU A 33 -4.64 -17.51 -2.50
N ILE A 34 -5.93 -17.29 -2.20
CA ILE A 34 -6.53 -15.95 -2.19
C ILE A 34 -5.86 -15.06 -1.15
N TYR A 35 -5.60 -15.61 0.05
CA TYR A 35 -4.92 -14.88 1.12
C TYR A 35 -3.49 -14.53 0.72
N LEU A 36 -2.75 -15.47 0.13
CA LEU A 36 -1.38 -15.24 -0.31
C LEU A 36 -1.29 -14.18 -1.41
N MET A 37 -2.21 -14.18 -2.38
CA MET A 37 -2.26 -13.13 -3.41
C MET A 37 -2.54 -11.76 -2.80
N LYS A 38 -3.50 -11.67 -1.88
CA LYS A 38 -3.79 -10.42 -1.16
C LYS A 38 -2.59 -9.94 -0.34
N ALA A 39 -1.98 -10.83 0.43
CA ALA A 39 -0.82 -10.53 1.26
C ALA A 39 0.35 -9.97 0.42
N LYS A 40 0.63 -10.57 -0.74
CA LYS A 40 1.66 -10.09 -1.67
C LYS A 40 1.35 -8.71 -2.24
N PHE A 41 0.08 -8.43 -2.54
CA PHE A 41 -0.34 -7.11 -3.00
C PHE A 41 -0.20 -6.06 -1.89
N ASP A 42 -0.65 -6.40 -0.68
CA ASP A 42 -0.54 -5.53 0.50
C ASP A 42 0.93 -5.24 0.85
N GLU A 43 1.81 -6.24 0.77
CA GLU A 43 3.25 -6.08 0.95
C GLU A 43 3.83 -5.06 -0.04
N LYS A 44 3.52 -5.20 -1.33
CA LYS A 44 4.01 -4.27 -2.37
C LYS A 44 3.53 -2.85 -2.11
N ASN A 45 2.27 -2.68 -1.71
CA ASN A 45 1.71 -1.37 -1.37
C ASN A 45 2.37 -0.76 -0.13
N LEU A 46 2.64 -1.57 0.89
CA LEU A 46 3.36 -1.14 2.09
C LEU A 46 4.78 -0.70 1.76
N GLN A 47 5.51 -1.46 0.95
CA GLN A 47 6.87 -1.08 0.50
C GLN A 47 6.86 0.25 -0.28
N TYR A 48 5.88 0.46 -1.15
CA TYR A 48 5.73 1.73 -1.87
C TYR A 48 5.48 2.90 -0.89
N ARG A 49 4.56 2.72 0.06
CA ARG A 49 4.26 3.75 1.08
C ARG A 49 5.48 4.05 1.96
N LEU A 50 6.22 3.03 2.38
CA LEU A 50 7.47 3.20 3.13
C LEU A 50 8.50 4.02 2.34
N LYS A 51 8.69 3.71 1.05
CA LYS A 51 9.60 4.47 0.20
C LYS A 51 9.16 5.93 0.08
N LYS A 52 7.86 6.19 -0.13
CA LYS A 52 7.31 7.54 -0.20
C LYS A 52 7.57 8.33 1.09
N ILE A 53 7.23 7.74 2.24
CA ILE A 53 7.41 8.36 3.56
C ILE A 53 8.89 8.63 3.83
N LYS A 54 9.79 7.71 3.46
CA LYS A 54 11.24 7.90 3.64
C LYS A 54 11.76 9.08 2.83
N VAL A 55 11.34 9.21 1.57
CA VAL A 55 11.71 10.36 0.72
C VAL A 55 11.17 11.65 1.31
N GLU A 56 9.91 11.67 1.72
CA GLU A 56 9.27 12.83 2.34
C GLU A 56 10.00 13.27 3.63
N ASN A 57 10.40 12.31 4.47
CA ASN A 57 11.16 12.60 5.68
C ASN A 57 12.52 13.25 5.38
N ILE A 58 13.24 12.75 4.37
CA ILE A 58 14.52 13.32 3.94
C ILE A 58 14.33 14.76 3.46
N LEU A 59 13.31 15.01 2.62
CA LEU A 59 12.99 16.34 2.11
C LEU A 59 12.61 17.30 3.22
N LEU A 60 11.77 16.86 4.17
CA LEU A 60 11.37 17.65 5.32
C LEU A 60 12.56 17.98 6.21
N ARG A 61 13.43 17.02 6.51
CA ARG A 61 14.66 17.27 7.29
C ARG A 61 15.56 18.29 6.63
N ARG A 62 15.75 18.19 5.31
CA ARG A 62 16.51 19.18 4.53
C ARG A 62 15.86 20.55 4.60
N LYS A 63 14.53 20.63 4.44
CA LYS A 63 13.78 21.88 4.56
C LYS A 63 13.92 22.49 5.95
N THR A 64 13.81 21.68 7.02
CA THR A 64 14.02 22.14 8.40
C THR A 64 15.44 22.64 8.61
N TYR A 65 16.45 21.97 8.06
CA TYR A 65 17.84 22.42 8.14
C TYR A 65 18.02 23.79 7.46
N LEU A 66 17.48 23.97 6.25
CA LEU A 66 17.57 25.24 5.53
C LEU A 66 16.81 26.36 6.28
N LEU A 67 15.62 26.08 6.80
CA LEU A 67 14.87 27.05 7.60
C LEU A 67 15.57 27.43 8.92
N LYS A 68 16.44 26.57 9.46
CA LYS A 68 17.18 26.88 10.70
C LYS A 68 18.47 27.65 10.44
N ASN A 69 19.15 27.35 9.33
CA ASN A 69 20.54 27.78 9.13
C ASN A 69 20.71 28.78 7.97
N ASP A 70 19.73 28.91 7.08
CA ASP A 70 19.83 29.74 5.87
C ASP A 70 18.75 30.84 5.86
N LYS A 71 19.16 32.06 6.22
CA LYS A 71 18.29 33.25 6.23
C LYS A 71 17.80 33.63 4.83
N ASN A 72 18.62 33.42 3.80
CA ASN A 72 18.24 33.73 2.42
C ASN A 72 17.16 32.76 1.93
N PHE A 73 17.25 31.49 2.34
CA PHE A 73 16.21 30.51 2.08
C PHE A 73 14.88 30.88 2.73
N ILE A 74 14.89 31.37 3.98
CA ILE A 74 13.69 31.84 4.68
C ILE A 74 13.05 33.02 3.95
N GLU A 75 13.84 34.04 3.60
CA GLU A 75 13.37 35.23 2.87
C GLU A 75 12.73 34.85 1.53
N LYS A 76 13.38 33.96 0.77
CA LYS A 76 12.84 33.41 -0.47
C LYS A 76 11.49 32.71 -0.25
N MET A 77 11.38 31.85 0.77
CA MET A 77 10.14 31.13 1.11
C MET A 77 9.01 32.07 1.50
N ILE A 78 9.31 33.15 2.24
CA ILE A 78 8.33 34.17 2.64
C ILE A 78 7.84 34.93 1.40
N ARG A 79 8.75 35.34 0.52
CA ARG A 79 8.40 36.04 -0.73
C ARG A 79 7.54 35.18 -1.65
N GLU A 80 7.90 33.91 -1.83
CA GLU A 80 7.14 32.96 -2.65
C GLU A 80 5.74 32.68 -2.08
N ASN A 81 5.60 32.52 -0.75
CA ASN A 81 4.29 32.23 -0.13
C ASN A 81 3.39 33.45 0.00
N LEU A 82 3.97 34.65 0.11
CA LEU A 82 3.22 35.91 0.29
C LEU A 82 3.05 36.68 -1.04
N ASN A 83 3.44 36.10 -2.18
CA ASN A 83 3.44 36.76 -3.50
C ASN A 83 4.13 38.12 -3.49
N MET A 84 5.21 38.27 -2.72
CA MET A 84 5.98 39.52 -2.66
C MET A 84 7.06 39.52 -3.75
N ILE A 85 7.03 40.51 -4.63
CA ILE A 85 7.88 40.62 -5.83
C ILE A 85 9.30 41.10 -5.47
N GLY A 86 10.33 40.47 -6.08
CA GLY A 86 11.64 41.09 -6.39
C GLY A 86 12.78 40.99 -5.36
N SER A 87 13.88 40.33 -5.74
CA SER A 87 15.17 40.38 -5.02
C SER A 87 15.85 41.74 -5.27
N GLY A 88 15.63 42.69 -4.36
CA GLY A 88 16.22 44.04 -4.45
C GLY A 88 15.49 45.11 -3.66
N GLU A 89 14.24 44.87 -3.25
CA GLU A 89 13.49 45.83 -2.44
C GLU A 89 13.91 45.74 -0.97
N LYS A 90 14.54 46.82 -0.49
CA LYS A 90 14.96 47.00 0.90
C LYS A 90 13.70 47.23 1.74
N ILE A 91 13.41 46.35 2.70
CA ILE A 91 12.37 46.59 3.70
C ILE A 91 12.83 47.80 4.53
N LEU A 92 12.27 48.98 4.23
CA LEU A 92 12.45 50.19 5.03
C LEU A 92 11.72 49.97 6.35
N LYS A 93 12.45 50.18 7.44
CA LYS A 93 12.03 49.94 8.82
C LYS A 93 11.23 51.11 9.35
#